data_AF-A0A1I3MQP1-F1
#
_entry.id   AF-A0A1I3MQP1-F1
#
_cell.length_a   1.000
_cell.length_b   1.000
_cell.length_c   1.000
_cell.angle_alpha   90.00
_cell.angle_beta   90.00
_cell.angle_gamma   90.00
#
_symmetry.space_group_name_H-M   'P 1'
#
loop_
_entity.id
_entity.type
_entity.pdbx_description
1 polymer ?
#
loop_
_entity_poly.entity_id
_entity_poly.type
_entity_poly.pdbx_seq_one_letter_code
_entity_poly.pdbx_strand_id
1 'polypeptide(L)'
;MKTEKIQIFDHDTNLDVTHKINTMELDNWINHLKYIKKELSNLINICQNELKDKLDDNSVANKFEKKEVENQTLLNALNTYSKSRLNIIECEDTQCDMIYITEHESYRRSYLYHLDKYRRLKDEFFNKVQGTFTLLKVN
;
A
#
# COMPACT_ATOMS: atom_id res chain seq x y z
N MET A 1 -10.05 -14.17 5.63
CA MET A 1 -11.49 -13.93 5.69
C MET A 1 -12.02 -13.86 4.27
N LYS A 2 -13.10 -14.58 3.97
CA LYS A 2 -13.87 -14.32 2.75
C LYS A 2 -14.43 -12.91 2.92
N THR A 3 -14.15 -12.01 1.99
CA THR A 3 -14.73 -10.67 1.97
C THR A 3 -16.22 -10.85 1.68
N GLU A 4 -17.05 -10.93 2.72
CA GLU A 4 -18.47 -10.68 2.53
C GLU A 4 -18.58 -9.30 1.88
N LYS A 5 -19.28 -9.21 0.74
CA LYS A 5 -19.49 -7.93 0.08
C LYS A 5 -20.26 -7.05 1.06
N ILE A 6 -19.57 -6.05 1.61
CA ILE A 6 -20.19 -5.02 2.44
C ILE A 6 -21.26 -4.34 1.59
N GLN A 7 -22.50 -4.39 2.06
CA GLN A 7 -23.65 -3.79 1.40
C GLN A 7 -24.11 -2.56 2.19
N ILE A 8 -24.43 -1.50 1.45
CA ILE A 8 -25.09 -0.31 1.99
C ILE A 8 -26.60 -0.52 1.82
N PHE A 9 -27.35 -0.33 2.91
CA PHE A 9 -28.80 -0.49 2.95
C PHE A 9 -29.48 0.85 3.19
N ASP A 10 -30.74 0.97 2.78
CA ASP A 10 -31.52 2.22 2.91
C ASP A 10 -31.75 2.65 4.38
N HIS A 11 -31.61 1.72 5.33
CA HIS A 11 -31.74 1.99 6.76
C HIS A 11 -30.39 2.30 7.45
N ASP A 12 -29.29 2.29 6.70
CA ASP A 12 -27.99 2.69 7.24
C ASP A 12 -27.99 4.19 7.55
N THR A 13 -27.51 4.54 8.74
CA THR A 13 -27.22 5.94 9.05
C THR A 13 -26.00 6.43 8.23
N ASN A 14 -25.83 7.74 8.15
CA ASN A 14 -24.61 8.31 7.53
C ASN A 14 -23.31 7.76 8.17
N LEU A 15 -23.37 7.42 9.45
CA LEU A 15 -22.25 6.87 10.19
C LEU A 15 -21.97 5.42 9.81
N ASP A 16 -23.02 4.60 9.72
CA ASP A 16 -22.92 3.21 9.23
C ASP A 16 -22.32 3.16 7.82
N VAL A 17 -22.83 4.02 6.92
CA VAL A 17 -22.31 4.14 5.56
C VAL A 17 -20.82 4.52 5.57
N THR A 18 -20.43 5.46 6.42
CA THR A 18 -19.02 5.89 6.57
C THR A 18 -18.14 4.73 7.01
N HIS A 19 -18.54 3.97 8.03
CA HIS A 19 -17.77 2.81 8.49
C HIS A 19 -17.69 1.72 7.43
N LYS A 20 -18.78 1.44 6.72
CA LYS A 20 -18.81 0.47 5.61
C LYS A 20 -17.84 0.85 4.49
N ILE A 21 -17.87 2.11 4.05
CA ILE A 21 -16.93 2.64 3.04
C ILE A 21 -15.49 2.52 3.53
N ASN A 22 -15.21 2.95 4.76
CA ASN A 22 -13.86 2.86 5.34
C ASN A 22 -13.36 1.41 5.39
N THR A 23 -14.24 0.41 5.61
CA THR A 23 -13.86 -1.01 5.58
C THR A 23 -13.49 -1.47 4.19
N MET A 24 -14.33 -1.16 3.20
CA MET A 24 -14.03 -1.48 1.80
C MET A 24 -12.72 -0.85 1.35
N GLU A 25 -12.47 0.39 1.75
CA GLU A 25 -11.26 1.11 1.39
C GLU A 25 -10.01 0.53 2.07
N LEU A 26 -10.09 0.20 3.36
CA LEU A 26 -9.01 -0.45 4.09
C LEU A 26 -8.63 -1.81 3.48
N ASP A 27 -9.64 -2.62 3.11
CA ASP A 27 -9.42 -3.89 2.43
C ASP A 27 -8.70 -3.70 1.08
N ASN A 28 -9.11 -2.67 0.31
CA ASN A 28 -8.45 -2.31 -0.94
C ASN A 28 -6.99 -1.91 -0.72
N TRP A 29 -6.69 -1.10 0.30
CA TRP A 29 -5.31 -0.72 0.63
C TRP A 29 -4.46 -1.92 1.03
N ILE A 30 -4.98 -2.79 1.91
CA ILE A 30 -4.28 -4.01 2.34
C ILE A 30 -3.96 -4.91 1.15
N ASN A 31 -4.94 -5.12 0.25
CA ASN A 31 -4.74 -5.93 -0.94
C ASN A 31 -3.71 -5.30 -1.90
N HIS A 32 -3.75 -3.98 -2.05
CA HIS A 32 -2.77 -3.27 -2.87
C HIS A 32 -1.36 -3.35 -2.28
N LEU A 33 -1.19 -3.18 -0.96
CA LEU A 33 0.12 -3.32 -0.30
C LEU A 33 0.68 -4.75 -0.40
N LYS A 34 -0.18 -5.79 -0.37
CA LYS A 34 0.22 -7.18 -0.66
C LYS A 34 0.73 -7.34 -2.09
N TYR A 35 0.05 -6.70 -3.05
CA TYR A 35 0.50 -6.69 -4.44
C TYR A 35 1.83 -5.95 -4.61
N ILE A 36 1.96 -4.75 -4.01
CA ILE A 36 3.20 -3.96 -4.01
C ILE A 36 4.36 -4.77 -3.42
N LYS A 37 4.13 -5.54 -2.34
CA LYS A 37 5.15 -6.44 -1.79
C LYS A 37 5.67 -7.41 -2.83
N LYS A 38 4.77 -8.13 -3.53
CA LYS A 38 5.14 -9.07 -4.60
C LYS A 38 5.90 -8.37 -5.71
N GLU A 39 5.45 -7.18 -6.12
CA GLU A 39 6.10 -6.39 -7.16
C GLU A 39 7.50 -5.93 -6.74
N LEU A 40 7.69 -5.49 -5.49
CA LEU A 40 8.99 -5.12 -4.94
C LEU A 40 9.97 -6.29 -4.94
N SER A 41 9.54 -7.48 -4.48
CA SER A 41 10.41 -8.66 -4.51
C SER A 41 10.84 -9.01 -5.95
N ASN A 42 9.95 -8.85 -6.93
CA ASN A 42 10.30 -9.04 -8.35
C ASN A 42 11.31 -7.98 -8.85
N LEU A 43 11.09 -6.70 -8.52
CA LEU A 43 11.98 -5.60 -8.93
C LEU A 43 13.38 -5.75 -8.32
N ILE A 44 13.46 -6.13 -7.05
CA ILE A 44 14.73 -6.44 -6.37
C ILE A 44 15.45 -7.58 -7.10
N ASN A 45 14.74 -8.66 -7.41
CA ASN A 45 15.29 -9.80 -8.15
C ASN A 45 15.83 -9.39 -9.53
N ILE A 46 15.10 -8.56 -10.29
CA ILE A 46 15.55 -8.03 -11.58
C ILE A 46 16.84 -7.22 -11.42
N CYS A 47 16.89 -6.31 -10.43
CA CYS A 47 18.09 -5.51 -10.16
C CYS A 47 19.30 -6.38 -9.80
N GLN A 48 19.12 -7.36 -8.93
CA GLN A 48 20.21 -8.17 -8.38
C GLN A 48 20.71 -9.26 -9.34
N ASN A 49 19.84 -9.78 -10.23
CA ASN A 49 20.18 -10.93 -11.07
C ASN A 49 20.28 -10.58 -12.56
N GLU A 50 19.34 -9.81 -13.10
CA GLU A 50 19.26 -9.57 -14.56
C GLU A 50 20.04 -8.34 -15.00
N LEU A 51 20.09 -7.33 -14.13
CA LEU A 51 20.68 -6.02 -14.42
C LEU A 51 21.93 -5.73 -13.60
N LYS A 52 22.46 -6.70 -12.85
CA LYS A 52 23.61 -6.53 -11.95
C LYS A 52 24.82 -5.87 -12.63
N ASP A 53 25.13 -6.28 -13.86
CA ASP A 53 26.27 -5.76 -14.62
C ASP A 53 25.92 -4.56 -15.52
N LYS A 54 24.63 -4.21 -15.62
CA LYS A 54 24.09 -3.14 -16.49
C LYS A 54 23.67 -1.90 -15.72
N LEU A 55 23.33 -2.07 -14.45
CA LEU A 55 23.06 -1.03 -13.48
C LEU A 55 24.22 -1.05 -12.50
N ASP A 56 25.19 -0.15 -12.67
CA ASP A 56 26.31 0.06 -11.75
C ASP A 56 25.87 0.62 -10.38
N ASP A 57 24.57 0.57 -10.10
CA ASP A 57 23.91 1.32 -9.05
C ASP A 57 23.22 0.36 -8.07
N ASN A 58 24.05 -0.26 -7.20
CA ASN A 58 23.60 -0.94 -5.99
C ASN A 58 22.63 -0.07 -5.16
N SER A 59 22.60 1.27 -5.37
CA SER A 59 21.66 2.14 -4.67
C SER A 59 20.19 1.90 -5.06
N VAL A 60 19.87 1.49 -6.28
CA VAL A 60 18.47 1.29 -6.70
C VAL A 60 17.87 0.04 -6.07
N ALA A 61 18.63 -1.06 -6.04
CA ALA A 61 18.24 -2.28 -5.32
C ALA A 61 18.02 -1.98 -3.82
N ASN A 62 18.96 -1.29 -3.18
CA ASN A 62 18.85 -0.90 -1.77
C ASN A 62 17.63 0.01 -1.50
N LYS A 63 17.29 0.91 -2.42
CA LYS A 63 16.08 1.73 -2.33
C LYS A 63 14.82 0.86 -2.36
N PHE A 64 14.75 -0.15 -3.23
CA PHE A 64 13.62 -1.08 -3.29
C PHE A 64 13.53 -1.97 -2.04
N GLU A 65 14.64 -2.48 -1.53
CA GLU A 65 14.68 -3.24 -0.27
C GLU A 65 14.16 -2.41 0.91
N LYS A 66 14.64 -1.16 1.03
CA LYS A 66 14.10 -0.23 2.03
C LYS A 66 12.60 -0.03 1.83
N LYS A 67 12.14 0.08 0.59
CA LYS A 67 10.72 0.24 0.26
C LYS A 67 9.89 -0.99 0.62
N GLU A 68 10.46 -2.18 0.52
CA GLU A 68 9.83 -3.44 0.93
C GLU A 68 9.60 -3.46 2.45
N VAL A 69 10.60 -3.03 3.24
CA VAL A 69 10.48 -2.90 4.70
C VAL A 69 9.41 -1.86 5.08
N GLU A 70 9.41 -0.69 4.43
CA GLU A 70 8.38 0.34 4.63
C GLU A 70 6.97 -0.21 4.31
N ASN A 71 6.83 -0.92 3.17
CA ASN A 71 5.58 -1.53 2.76
C ASN A 71 5.08 -2.58 3.76
N GLN A 72 5.98 -3.43 4.25
CA GLN A 72 5.63 -4.47 5.23
C GLN A 72 5.22 -3.86 6.58
N THR A 73 5.91 -2.80 7.02
CA THR A 73 5.55 -2.07 8.24
C THR A 73 4.13 -1.49 8.14
N LEU A 74 3.83 -0.80 7.05
CA LEU A 74 2.49 -0.24 6.84
C LEU A 74 1.43 -1.33 6.70
N LEU A 75 1.72 -2.41 5.96
CA LEU A 75 0.80 -3.54 5.81
C LEU A 75 0.48 -4.18 7.18
N ASN A 76 1.46 -4.34 8.05
CA ASN A 76 1.24 -4.87 9.39
C ASN A 76 0.34 -3.93 10.22
N ALA A 77 0.59 -2.62 10.17
CA ALA A 77 -0.23 -1.64 10.84
C ALA A 77 -1.69 -1.67 10.36
N LEU A 78 -1.93 -1.71 9.04
CA LEU A 78 -3.28 -1.80 8.48
C LEU A 78 -3.99 -3.11 8.82
N ASN A 79 -3.27 -4.24 8.88
CA ASN A 79 -3.87 -5.51 9.32
C ASN A 79 -4.24 -5.48 10.80
N THR A 80 -3.44 -4.84 11.66
CA THR A 80 -3.77 -4.66 13.08
C THR A 80 -4.99 -3.76 13.22
N TYR A 81 -5.03 -2.64 12.51
CA TYR A 81 -6.18 -1.74 12.48
C TYR A 81 -7.45 -2.42 11.96
N SER A 82 -7.36 -3.20 10.87
CA SER A 82 -8.47 -3.99 10.34
C SER A 82 -9.09 -4.91 11.39
N LYS A 83 -8.27 -5.50 12.27
CA LYS A 83 -8.75 -6.32 13.40
C LYS A 83 -9.39 -5.48 14.51
N SER A 84 -8.83 -4.32 14.87
CA SER A 84 -9.40 -3.48 15.93
C SER A 84 -10.79 -2.95 15.55
N ARG A 85 -11.03 -2.71 14.26
CA ARG A 85 -12.32 -2.26 13.73
C ARG A 85 -13.48 -3.25 13.93
N LEU A 86 -13.22 -4.51 14.27
CA LEU A 86 -14.27 -5.45 14.67
C LEU A 86 -15.01 -4.97 15.93
N ASN A 87 -14.37 -4.13 16.76
CA ASN A 87 -14.94 -3.60 17.98
C ASN A 87 -15.81 -2.34 17.76
N ILE A 88 -15.98 -1.86 16.51
CA ILE A 88 -16.87 -0.72 16.22
C ILE A 88 -18.31 -1.03 16.63
N ILE A 89 -18.74 -2.30 16.54
CA ILE A 89 -20.08 -2.72 16.96
C ILE A 89 -20.33 -2.50 18.47
N GLU A 90 -19.27 -2.33 19.26
CA GLU A 90 -19.33 -2.06 20.70
C GLU A 90 -19.38 -0.55 21.02
N CYS A 91 -19.29 0.32 20.02
CA CYS A 91 -19.40 1.76 20.23
C CYS A 91 -20.84 2.13 20.60
N GLU A 92 -21.01 2.74 21.78
CA GLU A 92 -22.32 3.17 22.30
C GLU A 92 -22.61 4.66 22.01
N ASP A 93 -21.61 5.42 21.56
CA ASP A 93 -21.73 6.84 21.28
C ASP A 93 -20.92 7.28 20.05
N THR A 94 -21.27 8.47 19.55
CA THR A 94 -20.59 9.08 18.39
C THR A 94 -19.12 9.41 18.66
N GLN A 95 -18.72 9.59 19.92
CA GLN A 95 -17.32 9.89 20.25
C GLN A 95 -16.43 8.68 19.95
N CYS A 96 -16.90 7.47 20.28
CA CYS A 96 -16.25 6.21 19.94
C CYS A 96 -16.10 6.03 18.43
N ASP A 97 -17.16 6.26 17.66
CA ASP A 97 -17.14 6.16 16.19
C ASP A 97 -16.13 7.13 15.54
N MET A 98 -16.08 8.37 16.05
CA MET A 98 -15.19 9.41 15.54
C MET A 98 -13.70 9.08 15.76
N ILE A 99 -13.36 8.28 16.78
CA ILE A 99 -12.00 7.79 16.98
C ILE A 99 -11.60 6.90 15.80
N TYR A 100 -12.44 5.93 15.42
CA TYR A 100 -12.16 5.04 14.30
C TYR A 100 -12.10 5.79 12.97
N ILE A 101 -12.96 6.79 12.75
CA ILE A 101 -12.92 7.64 11.56
C ILE A 101 -11.60 8.42 11.49
N THR A 102 -11.21 9.05 12.60
CA THR A 102 -9.97 9.84 12.66
C THR A 102 -8.73 8.97 12.46
N GLU A 103 -8.73 7.78 13.05
CA GLU A 103 -7.67 6.78 12.86
C GLU A 103 -7.60 6.34 11.40
N HIS A 104 -8.75 6.06 10.77
CA HIS A 104 -8.84 5.72 9.34
C HIS A 104 -8.22 6.79 8.45
N GLU A 105 -8.51 8.08 8.72
CA GLU A 105 -7.92 9.22 7.98
C GLU A 105 -6.39 9.29 8.14
N SER A 106 -5.86 8.92 9.31
CA SER A 106 -4.41 8.85 9.53
C SER A 106 -3.76 7.76 8.67
N TYR A 107 -4.42 6.60 8.56
CA TYR A 107 -3.96 5.51 7.70
C TYR A 107 -4.13 5.82 6.22
N ARG A 108 -5.20 6.52 5.81
CA ARG A 108 -5.38 7.00 4.43
C ARG A 108 -4.18 7.83 3.99
N ARG A 109 -3.81 8.83 4.80
CA ARG A 109 -2.65 9.69 4.52
C ARG A 109 -1.35 8.90 4.41
N SER A 110 -1.12 7.97 5.34
CA SER A 110 0.07 7.12 5.34
C SER A 110 0.15 6.23 4.09
N TYR A 111 -0.97 5.63 3.70
CA TYR A 111 -1.08 4.81 2.50
C TYR A 111 -0.84 5.62 1.22
N LEU A 112 -1.48 6.78 1.06
CA LEU A 112 -1.31 7.63 -0.11
C LEU A 112 0.14 8.13 -0.23
N TYR A 113 0.76 8.52 0.89
CA TYR A 113 2.15 8.92 0.92
C TYR A 113 3.09 7.77 0.50
N HIS A 114 2.88 6.58 1.05
CA HIS A 114 3.66 5.39 0.67
C HIS A 114 3.53 5.09 -0.82
N LEU A 115 2.31 5.13 -1.35
CA LEU A 115 2.00 4.86 -2.76
C LEU A 115 2.68 5.84 -3.71
N ASP A 116 2.62 7.15 -3.43
CA ASP A 116 3.32 8.17 -4.23
C ASP A 116 4.84 7.90 -4.24
N LYS A 117 5.44 7.68 -3.07
CA LYS A 117 6.88 7.42 -2.97
C LYS A 117 7.31 6.13 -3.67
N TYR A 118 6.49 5.09 -3.59
CA TYR A 118 6.73 3.83 -4.31
C TYR A 118 6.68 4.02 -5.82
N ARG A 119 5.67 4.74 -6.33
CA ARG A 119 5.53 5.04 -7.77
C ARG A 119 6.72 5.84 -8.30
N ARG A 120 7.15 6.89 -7.59
CA ARG A 120 8.34 7.67 -7.98
C ARG A 120 9.60 6.83 -8.06
N LEU A 121 9.78 5.88 -7.13
CA LEU A 121 10.93 4.97 -7.16
C LEU A 121 10.88 4.03 -8.38
N LYS A 122 9.68 3.53 -8.73
CA LYS A 122 9.49 2.75 -9.96
C LYS A 122 9.81 3.57 -11.21
N ASP A 123 9.34 4.82 -11.26
CA ASP A 123 9.58 5.70 -12.40
C ASP A 123 11.08 6.00 -12.54
N GLU A 124 11.80 6.24 -11.43
CA GLU A 124 13.26 6.38 -11.41
C GLU A 124 13.94 5.14 -12.01
N PHE A 125 13.53 3.94 -11.58
CA PHE A 125 14.05 2.69 -12.08
C PHE A 125 13.79 2.52 -13.59
N PHE A 126 12.55 2.69 -14.05
CA PHE A 126 12.23 2.50 -15.46
C PHE A 126 12.92 3.52 -16.37
N ASN A 127 13.06 4.77 -15.94
CA ASN A 127 13.80 5.79 -16.66
C ASN A 127 15.29 5.42 -16.82
N LYS A 128 15.92 4.91 -15.74
CA LYS A 128 17.30 4.41 -15.79
C LYS A 128 17.42 3.24 -16.76
N VAL A 129 16.55 2.25 -16.64
CA VAL A 129 16.57 1.03 -17.46
C VAL A 129 16.34 1.34 -18.94
N GLN A 130 15.38 2.20 -19.29
CA GLN A 130 15.16 2.64 -20.67
C GLN A 130 16.35 3.42 -21.24
N GLY A 131 16.98 4.28 -20.43
CA GLY A 131 18.22 4.96 -20.81
C GLY A 131 19.32 3.97 -21.17
N THR A 132 19.53 2.94 -20.34
CA THR A 132 20.52 1.87 -20.59
C THR A 132 20.24 1.10 -21.88
N PHE A 133 18.98 0.73 -22.15
CA PHE A 133 18.63 0.02 -23.39
C PHE A 133 18.80 0.87 -24.65
N THR A 134 18.62 2.19 -24.54
CA THR A 134 18.81 3.10 -25.68
C THR A 134 20.30 3.23 -26.01
N LEU A 135 21.17 3.31 -25.00
CA LEU A 135 22.63 3.35 -25.18
C LEU A 135 23.19 2.06 -25.80
N LEU A 136 22.62 0.90 -25.46
CA LEU A 136 23.02 -0.40 -26.02
C LEU A 136 22.59 -0.61 -27.49
N LYS A 137 21.65 0.17 -28.02
CA LYS A 137 21.21 0.09 -29.43
C LYS A 137 22.00 0.99 -30.38
N VAL A 138 22.79 1.92 -29.84
CA VAL A 138 23.56 2.90 -30.61
C VAL A 138 25.04 2.50 -30.75
N ASN A 139 25.46 1.45 -30.03
CA ASN A 139 26.76 0.77 -30.21
C ASN A 139 26.58 -0.55 -30.95
#